data_AF-A0A6C0K7J0-F1
#
_entry.id   AF-A0A6C0K7J0-F1
#
_cell.length_a   1.000
_cell.length_b   1.000
_cell.length_c   1.000
_cell.angle_alpha   90.00
_cell.angle_beta   90.00
_cell.angle_gamma   90.00
#
_symmetry.space_group_name_H-M   'P 1'
#
loop_
_entity.id
_entity.type
_entity.pdbx_description
1 polymer ?
#
loop_
_entity_poly.entity_id
_entity_poly.type
_entity_poly.pdbx_seq_one_letter_code
_entity_poly.pdbx_strand_id
1 'polypeptide(L)'
;MDINIVSHGGVSSNYLVAYLQNKGLRVISHIYEYVCHYPTKLLPFQKCIYLYGDIPSAILSMHRRNYLVVNMNKIRWGITDHVDRREHFLKMYPDDPVGIKAQINHFRNTKNTVMLQYPYTVEQLQQAMDTLNIHVDLSEFKIQKRKNEYRPGMDLKDDVLKRILRPYLHDA
;
A
#
# COMPACT_ATOMS: atom_id res chain seq x y z
N MET A 1 18.95 -8.85 -9.35
CA MET A 1 18.12 -9.48 -8.32
C MET A 1 17.25 -8.40 -7.75
N ASP A 2 15.95 -8.61 -7.78
CA ASP A 2 14.98 -7.56 -8.11
C ASP A 2 13.94 -7.50 -7.01
N ILE A 3 13.92 -6.38 -6.30
CA ILE A 3 13.10 -6.20 -5.11
C ILE A 3 11.63 -6.08 -5.49
N ASN A 4 10.76 -6.74 -4.74
CA ASN A 4 9.32 -6.49 -4.76
C ASN A 4 9.00 -5.27 -3.90
N ILE A 5 8.32 -4.28 -4.47
CA ILE A 5 7.76 -3.17 -3.69
C ILE A 5 6.24 -3.26 -3.77
N VAL A 6 5.63 -3.49 -2.61
CA VAL A 6 4.21 -3.79 -2.47
C VAL A 6 3.58 -2.79 -1.50
N SER A 7 2.37 -2.30 -1.78
CA SER A 7 1.65 -1.49 -0.80
C SER A 7 0.14 -1.66 -0.82
N HIS A 8 -0.52 -1.22 0.25
CA HIS A 8 -1.98 -1.09 0.30
C HIS A 8 -2.52 0.16 -0.42
N GLY A 9 -1.64 0.97 -1.01
CA GLY A 9 -1.99 2.23 -1.67
C GLY A 9 -2.05 3.42 -0.71
N GLY A 10 -1.90 4.65 -1.23
CA GLY A 10 -1.98 5.86 -0.39
C GLY A 10 -0.78 6.11 0.54
N VAL A 11 0.31 5.35 0.40
CA VAL A 11 1.55 5.41 1.23
C VAL A 11 2.81 5.81 0.43
N SER A 12 2.64 6.59 -0.64
CA SER A 12 3.74 7.16 -1.43
C SER A 12 4.72 6.13 -2.04
N SER A 13 4.30 4.87 -2.21
CA SER A 13 5.17 3.78 -2.70
C SER A 13 5.71 4.00 -4.13
N ASN A 14 4.97 4.74 -4.96
CA ASN A 14 5.39 5.08 -6.33
C ASN A 14 6.71 5.87 -6.39
N TYR A 15 7.01 6.70 -5.37
CA TYR A 15 8.25 7.46 -5.33
C TYR A 15 9.46 6.59 -5.02
N LEU A 16 9.29 5.62 -4.12
CA LEU A 16 10.34 4.63 -3.84
C LEU A 16 10.61 3.78 -5.07
N VAL A 17 9.57 3.29 -5.74
CA VAL A 17 9.70 2.51 -6.99
C VAL A 17 10.50 3.29 -8.03
N ALA A 18 10.11 4.52 -8.33
CA ALA A 18 10.78 5.35 -9.32
C ALA A 18 12.25 5.62 -8.96
N TYR A 19 12.53 5.90 -7.68
CA TYR A 19 13.90 6.13 -7.23
C TYR A 19 14.79 4.90 -7.40
N LEU A 20 14.33 3.73 -6.96
CA LEU A 20 15.09 2.49 -7.06
C LEU A 20 15.32 2.08 -8.52
N GLN A 21 14.32 2.27 -9.39
CA GLN A 21 14.47 2.07 -10.83
C GLN A 21 15.53 3.01 -11.42
N ASN A 22 15.54 4.29 -11.03
CA ASN A 22 16.55 5.25 -11.46
C ASN A 22 17.96 4.90 -10.97
N LYS A 23 18.09 4.22 -9.82
CA LYS A 23 19.37 3.67 -9.32
C LYS A 23 19.75 2.33 -9.96
N GLY A 24 19.02 1.88 -10.99
CA GLY A 24 19.34 0.68 -11.77
C GLY A 24 18.82 -0.64 -11.17
N LEU A 25 18.01 -0.58 -10.11
CA LEU A 25 17.36 -1.77 -9.57
C LEU A 25 16.18 -2.15 -10.45
N ARG A 26 16.10 -3.44 -10.81
CA ARG A 26 14.85 -4.00 -11.33
C ARG A 26 13.87 -4.08 -10.15
N VAL A 27 12.80 -3.30 -10.22
CA VAL A 27 11.76 -3.26 -9.18
C VAL A 27 10.51 -3.93 -9.71
N ILE A 28 10.12 -5.02 -9.06
CA ILE A 28 8.85 -5.67 -9.34
C ILE A 28 7.81 -5.00 -8.45
N SER A 29 7.18 -3.98 -9.01
CA SER A 29 5.94 -3.42 -8.47
C SER A 29 4.74 -3.78 -9.34
N HIS A 30 4.98 -4.55 -10.41
CA HIS A 30 4.07 -4.83 -11.51
C HIS A 30 3.86 -6.33 -11.63
N ILE A 31 2.78 -6.82 -11.01
CA ILE A 31 2.08 -7.96 -11.61
C ILE A 31 0.83 -7.45 -12.35
N TYR A 32 0.37 -6.21 -12.10
CA TYR A 32 -0.74 -5.55 -12.82
C TYR A 32 -0.67 -4.01 -12.79
N GLU A 33 0.10 -3.38 -13.70
CA GLU A 33 0.15 -1.93 -14.02
C GLU A 33 0.33 -0.89 -12.87
N TYR A 34 0.29 -1.28 -11.58
CA TYR A 34 0.34 -0.40 -10.40
C TYR A 34 0.80 -1.14 -9.13
N VAL A 35 1.29 -0.39 -8.13
CA VAL A 35 1.99 -0.86 -6.90
C VAL A 35 1.10 -1.57 -5.85
N CYS A 36 -0.19 -1.81 -6.12
CA CYS A 36 -1.13 -2.36 -5.14
C CYS A 36 -1.49 -3.81 -5.50
N HIS A 37 -1.29 -4.76 -4.58
CA HIS A 37 -1.22 -6.19 -4.93
C HIS A 37 -2.21 -7.08 -4.19
N TYR A 38 -2.63 -8.15 -4.86
CA TYR A 38 -3.28 -9.30 -4.24
C TYR A 38 -2.24 -10.12 -3.46
N PRO A 39 -2.47 -10.45 -2.17
CA PRO A 39 -1.45 -11.07 -1.33
C PRO A 39 -0.91 -12.42 -1.84
N THR A 40 -1.70 -13.24 -2.51
CA THR A 40 -1.31 -14.65 -2.78
C THR A 40 -0.47 -14.90 -4.04
N LYS A 41 -0.08 -13.87 -4.80
CA LYS A 41 0.74 -14.03 -6.03
C LYS A 41 2.22 -13.66 -5.87
N LEU A 42 2.68 -13.32 -4.68
CA LEU A 42 4.10 -12.99 -4.47
C LEU A 42 4.88 -14.26 -4.12
N LEU A 43 5.90 -14.53 -4.93
CA LEU A 43 6.74 -15.71 -4.80
C LEU A 43 7.51 -15.64 -3.47
N PRO A 44 7.39 -16.65 -2.57
CA PRO A 44 7.95 -16.62 -1.22
C PRO A 44 9.49 -16.53 -1.16
N PHE A 45 10.16 -16.61 -2.31
CA PHE A 45 11.60 -16.58 -2.47
C PHE A 45 12.16 -15.21 -2.86
N GLN A 46 11.29 -14.24 -3.20
CA GLN A 46 11.73 -12.92 -3.63
C GLN A 46 11.75 -11.93 -2.46
N LYS A 47 12.80 -11.08 -2.43
CA LYS A 47 12.96 -10.00 -1.45
C LYS A 47 11.84 -8.98 -1.63
N CYS A 48 11.12 -8.65 -0.56
CA CYS A 48 9.95 -7.77 -0.62
C CYS A 48 10.00 -6.69 0.47
N ILE A 49 9.71 -5.46 0.09
CA ILE A 49 9.30 -4.42 1.05
C ILE A 49 7.80 -4.22 0.91
N TYR A 50 7.08 -4.49 1.98
CA TYR A 50 5.66 -4.16 2.08
C TYR A 50 5.48 -2.82 2.81
N LEU A 51 5.10 -1.80 2.05
CA LEU A 51 4.77 -0.48 2.55
C LEU A 51 3.32 -0.45 3.05
N TYR A 52 3.18 -0.21 4.34
CA TYR A 52 1.89 0.06 4.98
C TYR A 52 1.93 1.41 5.68
N GLY A 53 0.88 1.78 6.40
CA GLY A 53 0.77 3.07 7.07
C GLY A 53 -0.64 3.28 7.59
N ASP A 54 -0.90 4.47 8.12
CA ASP A 54 -2.23 4.86 8.62
C ASP A 54 -3.31 4.62 7.56
N ILE A 55 -4.22 3.68 7.86
CA ILE A 55 -5.21 3.16 6.92
C ILE A 55 -6.26 4.24 6.57
N PRO A 56 -6.87 4.97 7.52
CA PRO A 56 -7.81 6.03 7.19
C PRO A 56 -7.22 7.10 6.26
N SER A 57 -6.03 7.62 6.56
CA SER A 57 -5.36 8.61 5.70
C SER A 57 -4.97 8.04 4.35
N ALA A 58 -4.61 6.75 4.27
CA ALA A 58 -4.33 6.08 3.00
C ALA A 58 -5.58 5.97 2.14
N ILE A 59 -6.72 5.57 2.72
CA ILE A 59 -8.02 5.51 2.03
C ILE A 59 -8.42 6.89 1.50
N LEU A 60 -8.31 7.95 2.31
CA LEU A 60 -8.56 9.31 1.86
C LEU A 60 -7.64 9.74 0.71
N SER A 61 -6.35 9.39 0.80
CA SER A 61 -5.37 9.68 -0.24
C SER A 61 -5.71 9.00 -1.57
N MET A 62 -6.14 7.72 -1.52
CA MET A 62 -6.58 6.98 -2.69
C MET A 62 -7.88 7.54 -3.28
N HIS A 63 -8.85 7.89 -2.43
CA HIS A 63 -10.13 8.46 -2.86
C HIS A 63 -9.93 9.78 -3.61
N ARG A 64 -9.15 10.72 -3.04
CA ARG A 64 -8.86 12.03 -3.66
C ARG A 64 -8.20 11.91 -5.05
N ARG A 65 -7.45 10.83 -5.29
CA ARG A 65 -6.72 10.59 -6.54
C ARG A 65 -7.48 9.64 -7.49
N ASN A 66 -8.75 9.31 -7.18
CA ASN A 66 -9.59 8.38 -7.94
C ASN A 66 -9.00 6.96 -8.08
N TYR A 67 -8.13 6.54 -7.15
CA TYR A 67 -7.54 5.21 -7.14
C TYR A 67 -8.19 4.25 -6.15
N LEU A 68 -9.12 4.71 -5.31
CA LEU A 68 -9.69 3.88 -4.24
C LEU A 68 -10.32 2.60 -4.80
N VAL A 69 -11.27 2.72 -5.73
CA VAL A 69 -11.95 1.56 -6.32
C VAL A 69 -10.99 0.64 -7.04
N VAL A 70 -10.06 1.21 -7.82
CA VAL A 70 -9.04 0.44 -8.53
C VAL A 70 -8.21 -0.39 -7.55
N ASN A 71 -7.80 0.20 -6.42
CA ASN A 71 -7.02 -0.52 -5.41
C ASN A 71 -7.87 -1.54 -4.65
N MET A 72 -9.16 -1.28 -4.41
CA MET A 72 -10.08 -2.27 -3.83
C MET A 72 -10.16 -3.53 -4.70
N ASN A 73 -10.35 -3.37 -6.01
CA ASN A 73 -10.37 -4.50 -6.97
C ASN A 73 -9.04 -5.26 -6.97
N LYS A 74 -7.91 -4.55 -6.96
CA LYS A 74 -6.57 -5.17 -6.90
C LYS A 74 -6.34 -5.96 -5.62
N ILE A 75 -6.61 -5.36 -4.47
CA ILE A 75 -6.36 -6.01 -3.17
C ILE A 75 -7.32 -7.18 -2.95
N ARG A 76 -8.58 -7.07 -3.38
CA ARG A 76 -9.60 -8.11 -3.15
C ARG A 76 -9.55 -9.23 -4.17
N TRP A 77 -9.26 -8.92 -5.44
CA TRP A 77 -9.44 -9.86 -6.55
C TRP A 77 -8.22 -9.98 -7.46
N GLY A 78 -7.21 -9.13 -7.31
CA GLY A 78 -6.02 -9.16 -8.15
C GLY A 78 -6.29 -8.80 -9.60
N ILE A 79 -7.32 -7.97 -9.85
CA ILE A 79 -7.72 -7.52 -11.19
C ILE A 79 -7.73 -6.00 -11.28
N THR A 80 -7.46 -5.50 -12.49
CA THR A 80 -7.41 -4.07 -12.82
C THR A 80 -8.62 -3.60 -13.62
N ASP A 81 -9.23 -4.52 -14.37
CA ASP A 81 -10.18 -4.17 -15.44
C ASP A 81 -11.64 -4.29 -14.98
N HIS A 82 -11.89 -4.98 -13.87
CA HIS A 82 -13.19 -4.97 -13.21
C HIS A 82 -13.22 -3.76 -12.28
N VAL A 83 -14.11 -2.80 -12.53
CA VAL A 83 -14.29 -1.62 -11.67
C VAL A 83 -15.65 -1.72 -11.01
N ASP A 84 -15.74 -2.50 -9.94
CA ASP A 84 -16.96 -2.56 -9.15
C ASP A 84 -17.23 -1.28 -8.37
N ARG A 85 -18.49 -1.08 -7.99
CA ARG A 85 -18.85 0.07 -7.16
C ARG A 85 -18.43 -0.12 -5.70
N ARG A 86 -18.11 0.97 -5.02
CA ARG A 86 -17.69 0.99 -3.59
C ARG A 86 -18.68 0.27 -2.66
N GLU A 87 -19.97 0.40 -2.96
CA GLU A 87 -21.08 -0.19 -2.24
C GLU A 87 -21.08 -1.72 -2.34
N HIS A 88 -20.60 -2.26 -3.47
CA HIS A 88 -20.50 -3.70 -3.68
C HIS A 88 -19.48 -4.31 -2.69
N PHE A 89 -18.31 -3.67 -2.54
CA PHE A 89 -17.31 -4.08 -1.55
C PHE A 89 -17.79 -3.96 -0.11
N LEU A 90 -18.54 -2.90 0.24
CA LEU A 90 -19.15 -2.77 1.56
C LEU A 90 -20.12 -3.92 1.88
N LYS A 91 -20.82 -4.44 0.87
CA LYS A 91 -21.74 -5.57 1.03
C LYS A 91 -21.01 -6.89 1.22
N MET A 92 -19.96 -7.15 0.44
CA MET A 92 -19.22 -8.42 0.50
C MET A 92 -18.20 -8.49 1.64
N TYR A 93 -17.60 -7.36 1.99
CA TYR A 93 -16.49 -7.27 2.94
C TYR A 93 -16.75 -6.18 3.99
N PRO A 94 -17.79 -6.32 4.84
CA PRO A 94 -18.24 -5.27 5.73
C PRO A 94 -17.15 -4.79 6.72
N ASP A 95 -16.26 -5.67 7.16
CA ASP A 95 -15.26 -5.38 8.20
C ASP A 95 -13.90 -4.88 7.66
N ASP A 96 -13.69 -4.99 6.35
CA ASP A 96 -12.45 -4.61 5.67
C ASP A 96 -12.73 -4.27 4.19
N PRO A 97 -13.63 -3.33 3.86
CA PRO A 97 -14.13 -3.17 2.48
C PRO A 97 -13.03 -2.96 1.40
N VAL A 98 -11.85 -2.51 1.79
CA VAL A 98 -10.70 -2.27 0.91
C VAL A 98 -9.75 -3.48 0.85
N GLY A 99 -9.75 -4.34 1.88
CA GLY A 99 -8.87 -5.50 1.96
C GLY A 99 -7.53 -5.23 2.62
N ILE A 100 -7.34 -4.05 3.21
CA ILE A 100 -6.06 -3.61 3.77
C ILE A 100 -5.70 -4.44 5.01
N LYS A 101 -6.67 -4.76 5.87
CA LYS A 101 -6.40 -5.60 7.06
C LYS A 101 -5.93 -6.98 6.64
N ALA A 102 -6.64 -7.59 5.69
CA ALA A 102 -6.26 -8.89 5.14
C ALA A 102 -4.86 -8.85 4.49
N GLN A 103 -4.56 -7.80 3.74
CA GLN A 103 -3.26 -7.63 3.10
C GLN A 103 -2.12 -7.47 4.13
N ILE A 104 -2.28 -6.61 5.13
CA ILE A 104 -1.30 -6.43 6.22
C ILE A 104 -1.04 -7.75 6.95
N ASN A 105 -2.10 -8.48 7.31
CA ASN A 105 -1.99 -9.76 8.02
C ASN A 105 -1.28 -10.83 7.20
N HIS A 106 -1.47 -10.83 5.88
CA HIS A 106 -0.72 -11.71 4.99
C HIS A 106 0.79 -11.40 5.06
N PHE A 107 1.19 -10.15 4.81
CA PHE A 107 2.61 -9.79 4.73
C PHE A 107 3.37 -9.84 6.05
N ARG A 108 2.69 -9.75 7.20
CA ARG A 108 3.30 -9.94 8.53
C ARG A 108 4.05 -11.27 8.66
N ASN A 109 3.59 -12.31 7.96
CA ASN A 109 4.13 -13.66 8.08
C ASN A 109 4.79 -14.16 6.78
N THR A 110 4.95 -13.30 5.77
CA THR A 110 5.52 -13.69 4.48
C THR A 110 7.05 -13.71 4.58
N LYS A 111 7.66 -14.86 4.26
CA LYS A 111 9.11 -14.99 4.20
C LYS A 111 9.72 -13.97 3.24
N ASN A 112 10.95 -13.54 3.52
CA ASN A 112 11.70 -12.57 2.70
C ASN A 112 10.97 -11.23 2.52
N THR A 113 10.08 -10.87 3.43
CA THR A 113 9.37 -9.59 3.44
C THR A 113 9.77 -8.76 4.64
N VAL A 114 10.12 -7.50 4.41
CA VAL A 114 10.25 -6.48 5.45
C VAL A 114 9.02 -5.57 5.39
N MET A 115 8.33 -5.44 6.52
CA MET A 115 7.26 -4.45 6.67
C MET A 115 7.86 -3.09 7.00
N LEU A 116 7.47 -2.05 6.25
CA LEU A 116 7.95 -0.69 6.46
C LEU A 116 6.75 0.26 6.55
N GLN A 117 6.61 0.90 7.71
CA GLN A 117 5.48 1.78 8.00
C GLN A 117 5.73 3.19 7.48
N TYR A 118 4.79 3.71 6.69
CA TYR A 118 4.77 5.07 6.22
C TYR A 118 4.06 6.01 7.24
N PRO A 119 4.60 7.22 7.49
CA PRO A 119 5.87 7.72 6.98
C PRO A 119 7.06 7.05 7.68
N TYR A 120 8.08 6.69 6.90
CA TYR A 120 9.36 6.18 7.40
C TYR A 120 10.46 7.23 7.23
N THR A 121 11.64 6.98 7.80
CA THR A 121 12.87 7.75 7.57
C THR A 121 13.81 7.05 6.58
N VAL A 122 14.83 7.75 6.08
CA VAL A 122 15.82 7.15 5.17
C VAL A 122 16.58 6.03 5.87
N GLU A 123 16.85 6.19 7.17
CA GLU A 123 17.52 5.19 8.00
C GLU A 123 16.67 3.92 8.14
N GLN A 124 15.36 4.06 8.34
CA GLN A 124 14.44 2.92 8.38
C GLN A 124 14.35 2.20 7.03
N LEU A 125 14.37 2.96 5.93
CA LEU A 125 14.43 2.37 4.58
C LEU A 125 15.77 1.63 4.36
N GLN A 126 16.88 2.22 4.78
CA GLN A 126 18.21 1.61 4.70
C GLN A 126 18.24 0.28 5.47
N GLN A 127 17.75 0.29 6.72
CA GLN A 127 17.66 -0.92 7.53
C GLN A 127 16.80 -2.01 6.87
N ALA A 128 15.69 -1.64 6.23
CA ALA A 128 14.84 -2.57 5.50
C ALA A 128 15.57 -3.18 4.28
N MET A 129 16.33 -2.36 3.55
CA MET A 129 17.16 -2.81 2.42
C MET A 129 18.29 -3.73 2.87
N ASP A 130 18.98 -3.38 3.95
CA ASP A 130 20.08 -4.16 4.52
C ASP A 130 19.60 -5.53 5.04
N THR A 131 18.43 -5.57 5.69
CA THR A 131 17.78 -6.83 6.11
C THR A 131 17.52 -7.76 4.90
N LEU A 132 17.24 -7.17 3.74
CA LEU A 132 17.07 -7.89 2.48
C LEU A 132 18.38 -8.07 1.72
N ASN A 133 19.56 -7.70 2.25
CA ASN A 133 20.83 -7.72 1.52
C ASN A 133 20.71 -7.01 0.14
N ILE A 134 20.14 -5.82 0.11
CA ILE A 134 20.03 -4.96 -1.07
C ILE A 134 20.84 -3.70 -0.78
N HIS A 135 21.86 -3.46 -1.60
CA HIS A 135 22.71 -2.28 -1.47
C HIS A 135 22.32 -1.26 -2.53
N VAL A 136 21.87 -0.09 -2.08
CA VAL A 136 21.52 1.04 -2.91
C VAL A 136 21.86 2.33 -2.17
N ASP A 137 22.41 3.30 -2.89
CA ASP A 137 22.63 4.64 -2.33
C ASP A 137 21.28 5.36 -2.19
N LEU A 138 20.93 5.72 -0.95
CA LEU A 138 19.70 6.43 -0.59
C LEU A 138 19.94 7.91 -0.25
N SER A 139 21.16 8.44 -0.40
CA SER A 139 21.53 9.80 0.02
C SER A 139 20.67 10.90 -0.61
N GLU A 140 20.18 10.67 -1.82
CA GLU A 140 19.33 11.60 -2.57
C GLU A 140 17.82 11.31 -2.42
N PHE A 141 17.44 10.21 -1.75
CA PHE A 141 16.05 9.82 -1.63
C PHE A 141 15.28 10.75 -0.68
N LYS A 142 14.14 11.26 -1.14
CA LYS A 142 13.28 12.14 -0.34
C LYS A 142 11.90 11.51 -0.14
N ILE A 143 11.57 11.25 1.11
CA ILE A 143 10.29 10.68 1.51
C ILE A 143 9.19 11.73 1.31
N GLN A 144 8.21 11.38 0.49
CA GLN A 144 7.10 12.26 0.15
C GLN A 144 6.03 12.21 1.22
N LYS A 145 5.85 13.33 1.93
CA LYS A 145 4.81 13.50 2.96
C LYS A 145 3.41 13.55 2.34
N ARG A 146 2.41 13.12 3.10
CA ARG A 146 1.00 13.21 2.70
C ARG A 146 0.57 14.67 2.81
N LYS A 147 -0.18 15.14 1.81
CA LYS A 147 -0.78 16.47 1.85
C LYS A 147 -1.95 16.54 2.83
N ASN A 148 -2.75 15.47 2.88
CA ASN A 148 -3.95 15.37 3.72
C ASN A 148 -3.87 14.08 4.53
N GLU A 149 -4.26 14.17 5.79
CA GLU A 149 -4.36 13.06 6.72
C GLU A 149 -5.75 13.09 7.38
N TYR A 150 -6.27 11.91 7.68
CA TYR A 150 -7.52 11.77 8.41
C TYR A 150 -7.37 12.40 9.80
N ARG A 151 -8.45 13.04 10.27
CA ARG A 151 -8.55 13.57 11.62
C ARG A 151 -9.90 13.18 12.19
N PRO A 152 -9.99 12.75 13.46
CA PRO A 152 -11.27 12.57 14.12
C PRO A 152 -12.14 13.84 13.99
N GLY A 153 -13.42 13.67 13.64
CA GLY A 153 -14.34 14.79 13.42
C GLY A 153 -14.22 15.49 12.07
N MET A 154 -13.40 14.99 11.14
CA MET A 154 -13.36 15.49 9.77
C MET A 154 -14.74 15.31 9.09
N ASP A 155 -15.31 16.41 8.57
CA ASP A 155 -16.55 16.37 7.81
C ASP A 155 -16.30 15.82 6.39
N LEU A 156 -16.63 14.54 6.21
CA LEU A 156 -16.57 13.88 4.90
C LEU A 156 -17.93 14.03 4.22
N LYS A 157 -17.99 14.70 3.06
CA LYS A 157 -19.25 14.84 2.33
C LYS A 157 -19.74 13.54 1.67
N ASP A 158 -18.87 12.54 1.54
CA ASP A 158 -19.17 11.27 0.88
C ASP A 158 -19.56 10.19 1.91
N ASP A 159 -20.84 9.86 1.96
CA ASP A 159 -21.38 8.89 2.93
C ASP A 159 -20.90 7.46 2.68
N VAL A 160 -20.63 7.10 1.42
CA VAL A 160 -20.07 5.79 1.08
C VAL A 160 -18.64 5.70 1.59
N LEU A 161 -17.87 6.78 1.45
CA LEU A 161 -16.51 6.87 2.01
C LEU A 161 -16.51 6.80 3.54
N LYS A 162 -17.44 7.48 4.23
CA LYS A 162 -17.61 7.35 5.69
C LYS A 162 -17.81 5.90 6.09
N ARG A 163 -18.69 5.19 5.39
CA ARG A 163 -18.99 3.77 5.63
C ARG A 163 -17.79 2.88 5.35
N ILE A 164 -17.00 3.19 4.31
CA ILE A 164 -15.73 2.49 4.02
C ILE A 164 -14.73 2.70 5.15
N LEU A 165 -14.62 3.89 5.70
CA LEU A 165 -13.63 4.22 6.73
C LEU A 165 -13.98 3.59 8.08
N ARG A 166 -15.27 3.51 8.43
CA ARG A 166 -15.74 3.09 9.76
C ARG A 166 -15.05 1.83 10.30
N PRO A 167 -14.89 0.72 9.55
CA PRO A 167 -14.23 -0.47 10.07
C PRO A 167 -12.75 -0.28 10.42
N TYR A 168 -12.09 0.76 9.90
CA TYR A 168 -10.68 1.06 10.15
C TYR A 168 -10.45 2.13 11.22
N LEU A 169 -11.52 2.72 11.77
CA LEU A 169 -11.43 3.72 12.83
C LEU A 169 -11.42 3.12 14.23
N HIS A 170 -11.85 1.86 14.37
CA HIS A 170 -11.99 1.17 15.66
C HIS A 170 -10.81 0.26 16.00
N ASP A 171 -9.89 0.04 15.06
CA ASP A 171 -8.69 -0.79 15.22
C ASP A 171 -7.39 0.06 15.33
N ALA A 172 -7.53 1.36 15.61
CA ALA A 172 -6.42 2.32 15.75
C ALA A 172 -6.14 2.67 17.22
#